data_AF-A0A8T2PMK3-F1
#
_entry.id   AF-A0A8T2PMK3-F1
#
_cell.length_a   1.000
_cell.length_b   1.000
_cell.length_c   1.000
_cell.angle_alpha   90.00
_cell.angle_beta   90.00
_cell.angle_gamma   90.00
#
_symmetry.space_group_name_H-M   'P 1'
#
loop_
_entity.id
_entity.type
_entity.pdbx_description
1 polymer ?
#
loop_
_entity_poly.entity_id
_entity_poly.type
_entity_poly.pdbx_seq_one_letter_code
_entity_poly.pdbx_strand_id
1 'polypeptide(L)'
;TVFLPRHTADSVLKRLKRHNSGGLEEFKKGNLERECIEERVAKSILSAQTNTQKSLTQSAEMSSNDTLPNITMTTSTPTANSTTPSPTNATMQHPPSDILLTEDFDSVLPTVVTKDNQGIRIVGGNEVTPGEIPWQVALIYKRTLIGFCGGSILSEQWVITAAHCLTGLTVDSVFIRVGEHNVHIKEGTESDYEIAEWHLHPLYNSSHNMYNHDIALLRMEKPIVFSDYVVPICLGPKEFTENLLQTSSHSVVSGWGRIRFEGAESPVLQKVEVPYVDRKDCKDSSSERITRFMFCAGYATERKDSCQGDSGGPHTSQQGNTWFLTGIVSWGEKCAKEDKYGIYTRVSRYFQWLT
;
A
#
# COMPACT_ATOMS: atom_id res chain seq x y z
N THR A 1 -41.79 2.31 -17.43
CA THR A 1 -41.45 3.03 -16.18
C THR A 1 -41.49 2.03 -15.05
N VAL A 2 -40.33 1.53 -14.62
CA VAL A 2 -40.26 0.56 -13.53
C VAL A 2 -40.21 1.34 -12.22
N PHE A 3 -41.38 1.57 -11.62
CA PHE A 3 -41.47 2.06 -10.24
C PHE A 3 -41.71 0.87 -9.32
N LEU A 4 -40.78 0.64 -8.39
CA LEU A 4 -40.96 -0.32 -7.31
C LEU A 4 -42.05 0.18 -6.35
N PRO A 5 -42.91 -0.71 -5.82
CA PRO A 5 -43.90 -0.35 -4.80
C PRO A 5 -43.26 0.24 -3.54
N ARG A 6 -43.94 1.19 -2.89
CA ARG A 6 -43.45 1.92 -1.68
C ARG A 6 -42.91 1.01 -0.58
N HIS A 7 -43.57 -0.13 -0.32
CA HIS A 7 -43.14 -1.07 0.72
C HIS A 7 -41.82 -1.80 0.38
N THR A 8 -41.48 -1.91 -0.91
CA THR A 8 -40.22 -2.49 -1.38
C THR A 8 -39.11 -1.43 -1.44
N ALA A 9 -39.47 -0.15 -1.66
CA ALA A 9 -38.52 0.96 -1.61
C ALA A 9 -37.94 1.15 -0.18
N ASP A 10 -38.76 0.95 0.87
CA ASP A 10 -38.33 1.09 2.26
C ASP A 10 -37.36 0.00 2.73
N SER A 11 -37.32 -1.18 2.08
CA SER A 11 -36.29 -2.20 2.37
C SER A 11 -34.96 -1.90 1.67
N VAL A 12 -35.00 -1.23 0.51
CA VAL A 12 -33.80 -0.82 -0.25
C VAL A 12 -33.18 0.45 0.35
N LEU A 13 -33.99 1.32 0.96
CA LEU A 13 -33.53 2.57 1.59
C LEU A 13 -33.18 2.44 3.08
N LYS A 14 -33.24 1.23 3.67
CA LYS A 14 -32.66 0.99 5.00
C LYS A 14 -31.15 0.96 4.91
N ARG A 15 -30.55 2.16 4.90
CA ARG A 15 -29.15 2.39 5.22
C ARG A 15 -28.89 1.73 6.58
N LEU A 16 -28.01 0.72 6.61
CA LEU A 16 -27.49 0.16 7.86
C LEU A 16 -26.92 1.32 8.69
N LYS A 17 -27.42 1.47 9.92
CA LYS A 17 -27.06 2.55 10.84
C LYS A 17 -25.55 2.46 11.12
N ARG A 18 -24.78 3.45 10.65
CA ARG A 18 -23.33 3.56 10.89
C ARG A 18 -23.11 3.69 12.40
N HIS A 19 -22.24 2.85 12.96
CA HIS A 19 -22.03 2.74 14.40
C HIS A 19 -21.29 3.99 14.93
N ASN A 20 -22.06 4.87 15.60
CA ASN A 20 -21.72 5.94 16.55
C ASN A 20 -21.03 7.23 16.08
N SER A 21 -21.83 8.31 15.92
CA SER A 21 -21.70 9.54 16.73
C SER A 21 -22.88 10.53 16.54
N GLY A 22 -23.82 10.56 17.49
CA GLY A 22 -24.68 11.71 17.81
C GLY A 22 -25.81 12.10 16.82
N GLY A 23 -26.93 12.60 17.37
CA GLY A 23 -28.17 12.91 16.64
C GLY A 23 -28.17 14.17 15.75
N LEU A 24 -27.03 14.59 15.20
CA LEU A 24 -26.90 15.81 14.38
C LEU A 24 -26.14 15.59 13.05
N GLU A 25 -25.97 14.35 12.62
CA GLU A 25 -25.20 14.01 11.40
C GLU A 25 -25.83 14.57 10.11
N GLU A 26 -27.16 14.75 10.08
CA GLU A 26 -27.89 15.34 8.94
C GLU A 26 -27.56 16.83 8.67
N PHE A 27 -26.88 17.53 9.59
CA PHE A 27 -26.49 18.93 9.42
C PHE A 27 -25.03 19.13 9.03
N LYS A 28 -24.23 18.06 8.88
CA LYS A 28 -22.84 18.17 8.43
C LYS A 28 -22.77 18.17 6.90
N LYS A 29 -22.18 19.22 6.32
CA LYS A 29 -21.84 19.27 4.88
C LYS A 29 -20.95 18.07 4.54
N GLY A 30 -21.23 17.39 3.43
CA GLY A 30 -20.49 16.20 3.00
C GLY A 30 -18.98 16.44 3.00
N ASN A 31 -18.23 15.54 3.65
CA ASN A 31 -16.78 15.58 3.73
C ASN A 31 -16.22 14.28 3.14
N LEU A 32 -15.59 14.38 1.98
CA LEU A 32 -15.03 13.22 1.25
C LEU A 32 -13.94 12.49 2.04
N GLU A 33 -13.17 13.20 2.87
CA GLU A 33 -12.21 12.59 3.80
C GLU A 33 -12.94 11.70 4.80
N ARG A 34 -14.04 12.20 5.36
CA ARG A 34 -14.88 11.44 6.28
C ARG A 34 -15.55 10.25 5.60
N GLU A 35 -16.04 10.41 4.37
CA GLU A 35 -16.65 9.31 3.62
C GLU A 35 -15.66 8.20 3.28
N CYS A 36 -14.43 8.54 2.87
CA CYS A 36 -13.41 7.51 2.61
C CYS A 36 -12.93 6.83 3.91
N ILE A 37 -12.71 7.60 4.98
CA ILE A 37 -12.32 7.03 6.28
C ILE A 37 -13.44 6.13 6.83
N GLU A 38 -14.70 6.56 6.77
CA GLU A 38 -15.84 5.75 7.22
C GLU A 38 -15.99 4.47 6.39
N GLU A 39 -15.69 4.51 5.09
CA GLU A 39 -15.66 3.30 4.26
C GLU A 39 -14.51 2.36 4.62
N ARG A 40 -13.30 2.89 4.90
CA ARG A 40 -12.14 2.11 5.36
C ARG A 40 -12.41 1.47 6.73
N VAL A 41 -12.88 2.24 7.70
CA VAL A 41 -13.13 1.80 9.08
C VAL A 41 -14.32 0.83 9.16
N ALA A 42 -15.40 1.09 8.42
CA ALA A 42 -16.52 0.15 8.38
C ALA A 42 -16.11 -1.21 7.81
N LYS A 43 -15.25 -1.24 6.79
CA LYS A 43 -14.76 -2.48 6.18
C LYS A 43 -13.74 -3.21 7.06
N SER A 44 -12.85 -2.51 7.76
CA SER A 44 -11.89 -3.15 8.69
C SER A 44 -12.55 -3.72 9.94
N ILE A 45 -13.58 -3.05 10.49
CA ILE A 45 -14.35 -3.58 11.63
C ILE A 45 -15.15 -4.82 11.20
N LEU A 46 -15.74 -4.80 9.99
CA LEU A 46 -16.47 -5.96 9.49
C LEU A 46 -15.54 -7.17 9.34
N SER A 47 -14.35 -6.99 8.77
CA SER A 47 -13.37 -8.09 8.61
C SER A 47 -12.87 -8.64 9.95
N ALA A 48 -12.63 -7.77 10.95
CA ALA A 48 -12.28 -8.19 12.30
C ALA A 48 -13.39 -9.04 12.96
N GLN A 49 -14.67 -8.67 12.72
CA GLN A 49 -15.83 -9.43 13.21
C GLN A 49 -15.96 -10.78 12.50
N THR A 50 -15.75 -10.87 11.18
CA THR A 50 -15.78 -12.15 10.44
C THR A 50 -14.65 -13.08 10.83
N ASN A 51 -13.45 -12.54 11.08
CA ASN A 51 -12.30 -13.33 11.55
C ASN A 51 -12.52 -13.86 12.98
N THR A 52 -13.12 -13.06 13.85
CA THR A 52 -13.54 -13.50 15.19
C THR A 52 -14.59 -14.62 15.11
N GLN A 53 -15.56 -14.49 14.20
CA GLN A 53 -16.58 -15.53 13.98
C GLN A 53 -15.98 -16.83 13.42
N LYS A 54 -15.04 -16.74 12.45
CA LYS A 54 -14.31 -17.90 11.91
C LYS A 54 -13.48 -18.60 12.98
N SER A 55 -12.80 -17.85 13.85
CA SER A 55 -12.03 -18.39 14.98
C SER A 55 -12.93 -19.09 16.00
N LEU A 56 -14.12 -18.55 16.29
CA LEU A 56 -15.13 -19.16 17.16
C LEU A 56 -15.75 -20.42 16.55
N THR A 57 -15.99 -20.47 15.23
CA THR A 57 -16.46 -21.70 14.57
C THR A 57 -15.38 -22.78 14.51
N GLN A 58 -14.11 -22.41 14.34
CA GLN A 58 -13.00 -23.36 14.32
C GLN A 58 -12.71 -23.95 15.72
N SER A 59 -12.96 -23.18 16.78
CA SER A 59 -12.90 -23.67 18.17
C SER A 59 -14.15 -24.48 18.57
N ALA A 60 -15.31 -24.23 17.97
CA ALA A 60 -16.50 -25.05 18.14
C ALA A 60 -16.41 -26.41 17.41
N GLU A 61 -15.80 -26.46 16.23
CA GLU A 61 -15.56 -27.72 15.49
C GLU A 61 -14.50 -28.61 16.15
N MET A 62 -13.60 -28.05 16.95
CA MET A 62 -12.59 -28.81 17.71
C MET A 62 -13.13 -29.39 19.03
N SER A 63 -14.38 -29.09 19.40
CA SER A 63 -15.00 -29.53 20.67
C SER A 63 -16.04 -30.66 20.51
N SER A 64 -16.32 -31.15 19.29
CA SER A 64 -17.41 -32.11 19.05
C SER A 64 -16.99 -33.57 18.84
N ASN A 65 -15.73 -33.93 19.03
CA ASN A 65 -15.28 -35.32 18.99
C ASN A 65 -14.47 -35.66 20.25
N ASP A 66 -15.16 -36.00 21.34
CA ASP A 66 -14.55 -36.92 22.30
C ASP A 66 -15.58 -37.80 23.00
N THR A 67 -15.33 -39.10 22.90
CA THR A 67 -16.15 -40.17 23.44
C THR A 67 -15.62 -40.49 24.84
N LEU A 68 -16.48 -40.46 25.86
CA LEU A 68 -16.11 -40.77 27.25
C LEU A 68 -15.49 -42.18 27.39
N PRO A 69 -14.53 -42.33 28.31
CA PRO A 69 -14.60 -43.44 29.25
C PRO A 69 -14.58 -42.98 30.72
N ASN A 70 -15.26 -43.78 31.52
CA ASN A 70 -15.59 -43.61 32.92
C ASN A 70 -14.51 -44.28 33.80
N ILE A 71 -13.72 -43.53 34.59
CA ILE A 71 -12.95 -44.11 35.71
C ILE A 71 -12.88 -43.16 36.92
N THR A 72 -13.14 -43.80 38.05
CA THR A 72 -13.34 -43.44 39.46
C THR A 72 -12.25 -42.60 40.15
N MET A 73 -12.72 -41.80 41.12
CA MET A 73 -11.98 -40.96 42.08
C MET A 73 -11.08 -41.75 43.07
N THR A 74 -9.89 -41.20 43.35
CA THR A 74 -9.18 -41.40 44.62
C THR A 74 -8.50 -40.11 45.08
N THR A 75 -8.74 -39.77 46.34
CA THR A 75 -8.25 -38.61 47.10
C THR A 75 -6.97 -38.92 47.87
N SER A 76 -5.98 -38.02 47.85
CA SER A 76 -4.99 -37.87 48.93
C SER A 76 -4.25 -36.50 48.91
N THR A 77 -4.45 -35.73 49.98
CA THR A 77 -3.54 -34.70 50.56
C THR A 77 -2.56 -35.37 51.56
N PRO A 78 -1.58 -34.71 52.24
CA PRO A 78 -0.99 -33.34 52.18
C PRO A 78 0.58 -33.40 52.04
N THR A 79 1.43 -32.36 52.06
CA THR A 79 1.85 -31.48 53.18
C THR A 79 3.03 -30.58 52.74
N ALA A 80 3.20 -29.43 53.40
CA ALA A 80 4.23 -28.41 53.19
C ALA A 80 5.62 -28.74 53.79
N ASN A 81 6.69 -28.10 53.27
CA ASN A 81 7.79 -27.59 54.10
C ASN A 81 8.68 -26.58 53.37
N SER A 82 9.08 -25.54 54.12
CA SER A 82 9.93 -24.40 53.77
C SER A 82 11.41 -24.67 54.04
N THR A 83 12.32 -24.07 53.27
CA THR A 83 13.62 -23.54 53.78
C THR A 83 14.36 -22.67 52.77
N THR A 84 14.69 -21.44 53.17
CA THR A 84 15.74 -20.52 52.66
C THR A 84 17.13 -20.92 53.19
N PRO A 85 18.27 -20.53 52.57
CA PRO A 85 18.91 -19.20 52.83
C PRO A 85 19.81 -18.60 51.70
N SER A 86 20.17 -17.30 51.86
CA SER A 86 21.34 -16.56 51.31
C SER A 86 22.35 -16.32 52.46
N PRO A 87 23.50 -15.58 52.39
CA PRO A 87 24.19 -14.79 51.31
C PRO A 87 25.74 -15.01 51.25
N THR A 88 26.53 -14.33 50.38
CA THR A 88 27.81 -13.58 50.68
C THR A 88 28.66 -13.10 49.47
N ASN A 89 29.45 -12.03 49.73
CA ASN A 89 30.40 -11.23 48.93
C ASN A 89 31.81 -11.84 48.69
N ALA A 90 32.59 -11.30 47.72
CA ALA A 90 33.99 -10.77 47.82
C ALA A 90 34.75 -10.84 46.45
N THR A 91 35.22 -9.74 45.83
CA THR A 91 36.52 -8.99 45.94
C THR A 91 37.71 -9.58 45.14
N MET A 92 38.42 -8.77 44.32
CA MET A 92 39.90 -8.72 44.05
C MET A 92 40.18 -7.54 43.06
N GLN A 93 40.89 -6.44 43.39
CA GLN A 93 42.34 -6.15 43.58
C GLN A 93 43.15 -5.76 42.30
N HIS A 94 43.70 -4.53 42.31
CA HIS A 94 44.69 -3.84 41.43
C HIS A 94 46.16 -4.03 41.97
N PRO A 95 47.29 -3.35 41.54
CA PRO A 95 47.65 -2.33 40.48
C PRO A 95 49.01 -2.73 39.76
N PRO A 96 50.01 -1.89 39.30
CA PRO A 96 50.23 -0.41 39.17
C PRO A 96 50.81 0.04 37.78
N SER A 97 51.23 1.27 37.43
CA SER A 97 51.06 2.71 37.75
C SER A 97 51.78 3.48 36.62
N ASP A 98 51.36 4.71 36.27
CA ASP A 98 52.23 5.91 36.19
C ASP A 98 51.57 7.15 35.50
N ILE A 99 51.54 8.28 36.25
CA ILE A 99 51.92 9.68 35.87
C ILE A 99 51.07 10.39 34.77
N LEU A 100 50.63 11.66 34.81
CA LEU A 100 50.59 12.80 35.74
C LEU A 100 49.64 13.87 35.10
N LEU A 101 48.93 14.58 35.97
CA LEU A 101 48.08 15.79 35.85
C LEU A 101 48.20 16.69 34.59
N THR A 102 47.05 17.14 34.07
CA THR A 102 46.68 18.58 33.96
C THR A 102 45.18 18.71 33.66
N GLU A 103 44.56 19.70 34.30
CA GLU A 103 43.15 20.07 34.14
C GLU A 103 42.93 20.75 32.78
N ASP A 104 41.81 20.46 32.12
CA ASP A 104 41.01 21.50 31.46
C ASP A 104 39.57 21.00 31.24
N PHE A 105 38.66 21.84 31.72
CA PHE A 105 37.21 21.72 31.58
C PHE A 105 36.85 22.19 30.17
N ASP A 106 36.43 21.28 29.29
CA ASP A 106 35.63 21.68 28.12
C ASP A 106 34.65 20.59 27.73
N SER A 107 33.36 20.94 27.83
CA SER A 107 32.23 20.11 27.47
C SER A 107 32.16 19.96 25.95
N VAL A 108 32.65 18.84 25.41
CA VAL A 108 32.43 18.45 24.00
C VAL A 108 31.61 17.17 23.98
N LEU A 109 30.34 17.31 23.60
CA LEU A 109 29.48 16.19 23.19
C LEU A 109 30.16 15.47 22.01
N PRO A 110 30.28 14.13 21.99
CA PRO A 110 30.80 13.45 20.83
C PRO A 110 29.83 13.64 19.65
N THR A 111 30.26 14.41 18.66
CA THR A 111 29.64 14.44 17.34
C THR A 111 29.72 13.04 16.76
N VAL A 112 28.60 12.31 16.80
CA VAL A 112 28.42 11.12 15.98
C VAL A 112 28.43 11.58 14.53
N VAL A 113 29.58 11.48 13.90
CA VAL A 113 29.69 11.56 12.44
C VAL A 113 28.97 10.32 11.91
N THR A 114 27.68 10.47 11.61
CA THR A 114 26.98 9.50 10.79
C THR A 114 27.67 9.52 9.44
N LYS A 115 28.43 8.46 9.15
CA LYS A 115 28.89 8.14 7.80
C LYS A 115 27.68 8.22 6.88
N ASP A 116 27.68 9.24 6.03
CA ASP A 116 26.79 9.38 4.91
C ASP A 116 26.90 8.12 4.05
N ASN A 117 25.93 7.23 4.19
CA ASN A 117 25.84 6.00 3.44
C ASN A 117 25.12 6.36 2.14
N GLN A 118 25.84 7.02 1.23
CA GLN A 118 25.35 7.37 -0.10
C GLN A 118 25.15 6.11 -0.94
N GLY A 119 23.99 5.49 -0.79
CA GLY A 119 23.43 4.50 -1.69
C GLY A 119 22.06 4.95 -2.12
N ILE A 120 21.99 5.90 -3.06
CA ILE A 120 20.73 6.47 -3.56
C ILE A 120 19.97 5.37 -4.34
N ARG A 121 18.76 5.02 -3.86
CA ARG A 121 17.87 3.90 -4.27
C ARG A 121 16.50 4.44 -4.66
N ILE A 122 15.98 4.06 -5.83
CA ILE A 122 15.26 4.97 -6.75
C ILE A 122 16.13 6.21 -6.95
N VAL A 123 16.09 6.87 -8.10
CA VAL A 123 16.94 8.07 -8.16
C VAL A 123 16.33 9.03 -7.11
N GLY A 124 17.07 9.33 -6.04
CA GLY A 124 16.64 10.04 -4.81
C GLY A 124 15.38 9.58 -4.05
N GLY A 125 14.99 8.29 -4.08
CA GLY A 125 13.87 7.78 -3.25
C GLY A 125 14.31 7.20 -1.90
N ASN A 126 13.33 6.79 -1.09
CA ASN A 126 13.51 6.21 0.24
C ASN A 126 12.82 4.84 0.35
N GLU A 127 13.36 3.99 1.22
CA GLU A 127 12.72 2.72 1.60
C GLU A 127 11.37 3.00 2.30
N VAL A 128 10.36 2.21 1.94
CA VAL A 128 9.02 2.30 2.55
C VAL A 128 9.04 1.62 3.91
N THR A 129 8.39 2.17 4.92
CA THR A 129 8.22 1.43 6.18
C THR A 129 7.16 0.33 5.98
N PRO A 130 7.33 -0.91 6.49
CA PRO A 130 6.31 -1.94 6.39
C PRO A 130 4.92 -1.44 6.80
N GLY A 131 3.91 -1.64 5.95
CA GLY A 131 2.53 -1.19 6.17
C GLY A 131 2.25 0.29 5.88
N GLU A 132 3.25 1.08 5.49
CA GLU A 132 3.06 2.51 5.17
C GLU A 132 2.24 2.74 3.89
N ILE A 133 2.39 1.86 2.90
CA ILE A 133 1.67 1.92 1.61
C ILE A 133 0.83 0.64 1.46
N PRO A 134 -0.24 0.48 2.25
CA PRO A 134 -0.99 -0.78 2.37
C PRO A 134 -1.89 -1.09 1.16
N TRP A 135 -2.04 -0.15 0.23
CA TRP A 135 -2.76 -0.35 -1.03
C TRP A 135 -1.88 -0.87 -2.15
N GLN A 136 -0.57 -0.98 -1.95
CA GLN A 136 0.37 -1.44 -2.97
C GLN A 136 0.07 -2.89 -3.36
N VAL A 137 0.06 -3.15 -4.67
CA VAL A 137 -0.10 -4.50 -5.24
C VAL A 137 1.10 -4.82 -6.11
N ALA A 138 1.54 -6.08 -6.09
CA ALA A 138 2.45 -6.65 -7.07
C ALA A 138 1.69 -7.62 -8.01
N LEU A 139 1.84 -7.45 -9.32
CA LEU A 139 1.38 -8.41 -10.32
C LEU A 139 2.51 -9.38 -10.62
N ILE A 140 2.24 -10.68 -10.48
CA ILE A 140 3.25 -11.73 -10.52
C ILE A 140 2.90 -12.77 -11.58
N TYR A 141 3.88 -13.15 -12.39
CA TYR A 141 3.74 -14.28 -13.32
C TYR A 141 3.65 -15.60 -12.54
N LYS A 142 2.60 -16.40 -12.76
CA LYS A 142 2.42 -17.68 -12.04
C LYS A 142 3.58 -18.65 -12.24
N ARG A 143 4.15 -18.67 -13.46
CA ARG A 143 5.17 -19.65 -13.84
C ARG A 143 6.55 -19.38 -13.24
N THR A 144 6.93 -18.11 -13.13
CA THR A 144 8.28 -17.71 -12.70
C THR A 144 8.29 -17.13 -11.29
N LEU A 145 7.12 -16.75 -10.75
CA LEU A 145 6.96 -16.03 -9.49
C LEU A 145 7.67 -14.66 -9.47
N ILE A 146 7.92 -14.10 -10.66
CA ILE A 146 8.55 -12.78 -10.80
C ILE A 146 7.45 -11.71 -10.89
N GLY A 147 7.58 -10.69 -10.04
CA GLY A 147 6.77 -9.47 -10.13
C GLY A 147 7.20 -8.64 -11.34
N PHE A 148 6.24 -8.12 -12.10
CA PHE A 148 6.53 -7.40 -13.36
C PHE A 148 5.81 -6.05 -13.48
N CYS A 149 4.75 -5.85 -12.72
CA CYS A 149 4.00 -4.61 -12.64
C CYS A 149 3.47 -4.40 -11.23
N GLY A 150 3.12 -3.17 -10.91
CA GLY A 150 2.37 -2.79 -9.72
C GLY A 150 0.87 -2.65 -9.97
N GLY A 151 0.15 -2.34 -8.89
CA GLY A 151 -1.27 -2.00 -8.91
C GLY A 151 -1.68 -1.30 -7.63
N SER A 152 -2.97 -1.00 -7.50
CA SER A 152 -3.54 -0.43 -6.28
C SER A 152 -4.86 -1.08 -5.92
N ILE A 153 -5.06 -1.35 -4.63
CA ILE A 153 -6.33 -1.91 -4.12
C ILE A 153 -7.39 -0.82 -4.10
N LEU A 154 -8.49 -1.00 -4.84
CA LEU A 154 -9.66 -0.10 -4.80
C LEU A 154 -10.73 -0.60 -3.83
N SER A 155 -10.90 -1.91 -3.72
CA SER A 155 -11.85 -2.54 -2.81
C SER A 155 -11.47 -4.00 -2.56
N GLU A 156 -12.29 -4.73 -1.79
CA GLU A 156 -12.08 -6.16 -1.57
C GLU A 156 -12.12 -6.97 -2.87
N GLN A 157 -12.79 -6.51 -3.93
CA GLN A 157 -12.92 -7.26 -5.18
C GLN A 157 -12.16 -6.65 -6.36
N TRP A 158 -11.60 -5.44 -6.21
CA TRP A 158 -11.09 -4.67 -7.35
C TRP A 158 -9.71 -4.11 -7.08
N VAL A 159 -8.81 -4.37 -8.04
CA VAL A 159 -7.48 -3.76 -8.15
C VAL A 159 -7.39 -2.98 -9.46
N ILE A 160 -6.70 -1.85 -9.44
CA ILE A 160 -6.41 -1.03 -10.62
C ILE A 160 -4.93 -1.14 -10.99
N THR A 161 -4.64 -1.14 -12.29
CA THR A 161 -3.28 -1.19 -12.84
C THR A 161 -3.24 -0.54 -14.23
N ALA A 162 -2.10 -0.59 -14.92
CA ALA A 162 -1.95 -0.16 -16.30
C ALA A 162 -2.40 -1.26 -17.27
N ALA A 163 -3.00 -0.89 -18.40
CA ALA A 163 -3.46 -1.85 -19.41
C ALA A 163 -2.29 -2.50 -20.16
N HIS A 164 -1.18 -1.80 -20.33
CA HIS A 164 0.01 -2.34 -20.99
C HIS A 164 0.62 -3.52 -20.22
N CYS A 165 0.43 -3.59 -18.89
CA CYS A 165 0.88 -4.71 -18.06
C CYS A 165 0.18 -6.03 -18.44
N LEU A 166 -1.03 -5.97 -18.98
CA LEU A 166 -1.86 -7.15 -19.26
C LEU A 166 -1.85 -7.53 -20.75
N THR A 167 -1.33 -6.65 -21.60
CA THR A 167 -1.38 -6.80 -23.06
C THR A 167 -0.52 -7.99 -23.49
N GLY A 168 -1.13 -8.97 -24.19
CA GLY A 168 -0.44 -10.17 -24.66
C GLY A 168 -0.33 -11.29 -23.63
N LEU A 169 -0.91 -11.12 -22.43
CA LEU A 169 -0.99 -12.14 -21.39
C LEU A 169 -2.38 -12.79 -21.36
N THR A 170 -2.52 -13.89 -20.61
CA THR A 170 -3.81 -14.51 -20.28
C THR A 170 -4.10 -14.38 -18.79
N VAL A 171 -5.37 -14.30 -18.39
CA VAL A 171 -5.77 -14.14 -16.98
C VAL A 171 -5.14 -15.22 -16.09
N ASP A 172 -5.14 -16.48 -16.54
CA ASP A 172 -4.57 -17.61 -15.80
C ASP A 172 -3.04 -17.58 -15.63
N SER A 173 -2.35 -16.65 -16.32
CA SER A 173 -0.89 -16.52 -16.27
C SER A 173 -0.39 -15.56 -15.19
N VAL A 174 -1.30 -14.84 -14.51
CA VAL A 174 -0.98 -13.81 -13.52
C VAL A 174 -1.80 -14.02 -12.24
N PHE A 175 -1.20 -13.77 -11.08
CA PHE A 175 -1.90 -13.55 -9.82
C PHE A 175 -1.42 -12.22 -9.21
N ILE A 176 -2.15 -11.70 -8.22
CA ILE A 176 -1.71 -10.52 -7.47
C ILE A 176 -1.22 -10.90 -6.08
N ARG A 177 -0.27 -10.13 -5.56
CA ARG A 177 0.15 -10.17 -4.16
C ARG A 177 -0.07 -8.83 -3.49
N VAL A 178 -0.61 -8.86 -2.28
CA VAL A 178 -0.82 -7.70 -1.40
C VAL A 178 -0.09 -7.91 -0.08
N GLY A 179 0.20 -6.83 0.65
CA GLY A 179 0.92 -6.89 1.94
C GLY A 179 2.40 -7.27 1.82
N GLU A 180 2.93 -7.22 0.59
CA GLU A 180 4.34 -7.45 0.25
C GLU A 180 5.17 -6.22 0.60
N HIS A 181 6.39 -6.43 1.09
CA HIS A 181 7.35 -5.36 1.34
C HIS A 181 8.74 -5.73 0.82
N ASN A 182 9.28 -6.90 1.18
CA ASN A 182 10.51 -7.43 0.60
C ASN A 182 10.26 -8.71 -0.22
N VAL A 183 10.31 -8.61 -1.55
CA VAL A 183 9.97 -9.72 -2.48
C VAL A 183 10.88 -10.95 -2.37
N HIS A 184 12.00 -10.88 -1.65
CA HIS A 184 12.89 -12.02 -1.41
C HIS A 184 12.66 -12.72 -0.06
N ILE A 185 11.83 -12.16 0.80
CA ILE A 185 11.59 -12.65 2.16
C ILE A 185 10.09 -12.85 2.34
N LYS A 186 9.70 -13.94 3.02
CA LYS A 186 8.31 -14.12 3.45
C LYS A 186 8.17 -13.58 4.87
N GLU A 187 7.56 -12.42 5.00
CA GLU A 187 7.36 -11.67 6.25
C GLU A 187 6.08 -12.10 6.97
N GLY A 188 5.16 -12.77 6.28
CA GLY A 188 3.91 -13.31 6.84
C GLY A 188 2.72 -12.34 6.72
N THR A 189 2.95 -11.15 6.17
CA THR A 189 1.91 -10.16 5.86
C THR A 189 1.33 -10.33 4.46
N GLU A 190 1.99 -11.13 3.62
CA GLU A 190 1.65 -11.29 2.21
C GLU A 190 0.43 -12.18 2.01
N SER A 191 -0.35 -11.88 0.98
CA SER A 191 -1.46 -12.73 0.54
C SER A 191 -1.61 -12.69 -0.97
N ASP A 192 -1.76 -13.88 -1.56
CA ASP A 192 -1.88 -14.09 -3.00
C ASP A 192 -3.35 -14.28 -3.39
N TYR A 193 -3.79 -13.59 -4.45
CA TYR A 193 -5.16 -13.64 -4.95
C TYR A 193 -5.20 -13.91 -6.45
N GLU A 194 -6.13 -14.78 -6.83
CA GLU A 194 -6.42 -15.12 -8.21
C GLU A 194 -7.31 -14.08 -8.87
N ILE A 195 -7.08 -13.86 -10.16
CA ILE A 195 -7.83 -12.90 -10.99
C ILE A 195 -8.95 -13.66 -11.71
N ALA A 196 -10.20 -13.28 -11.49
CA ALA A 196 -11.33 -13.86 -12.20
C ALA A 196 -11.46 -13.32 -13.62
N GLU A 197 -11.23 -12.02 -13.79
CA GLU A 197 -11.25 -11.33 -15.08
C GLU A 197 -10.54 -10.00 -14.98
N TRP A 198 -10.09 -9.48 -16.13
CA TRP A 198 -9.60 -8.11 -16.25
C TRP A 198 -10.37 -7.32 -17.28
N HIS A 199 -10.45 -6.01 -17.07
CA HIS A 199 -11.18 -5.07 -17.89
C HIS A 199 -10.22 -3.96 -18.31
N LEU A 200 -9.67 -4.07 -19.52
CA LEU A 200 -8.90 -2.99 -20.13
C LEU A 200 -9.87 -1.87 -20.50
N HIS A 201 -9.43 -0.62 -20.36
CA HIS A 201 -10.29 0.50 -20.74
C HIS A 201 -10.73 0.38 -22.22
N PRO A 202 -12.01 0.57 -22.58
CA PRO A 202 -12.52 0.31 -23.93
C PRO A 202 -11.84 1.11 -25.05
N LEU A 203 -11.23 2.25 -24.71
CA LEU A 203 -10.48 3.10 -25.64
C LEU A 203 -8.98 2.81 -25.68
N TYR A 204 -8.49 1.86 -24.89
CA TYR A 204 -7.10 1.41 -24.94
C TYR A 204 -6.85 0.63 -26.22
N ASN A 205 -5.76 0.96 -26.92
CA ASN A 205 -5.37 0.27 -28.15
C ASN A 205 -3.84 0.30 -28.27
N SER A 206 -3.20 -0.82 -27.91
CA SER A 206 -1.75 -0.96 -27.93
C SER A 206 -1.13 -0.87 -29.32
N SER A 207 -1.87 -1.24 -30.37
CA SER A 207 -1.40 -1.17 -31.76
C SER A 207 -1.37 0.26 -32.32
N HIS A 208 -2.18 1.17 -31.76
CA HIS A 208 -2.22 2.57 -32.19
C HIS A 208 -1.43 3.49 -31.25
N ASN A 209 -1.59 3.32 -29.93
CA ASN A 209 -0.82 4.04 -28.93
C ASN A 209 -0.85 3.24 -27.61
N MET A 210 0.29 2.63 -27.28
CA MET A 210 0.47 1.77 -26.11
C MET A 210 0.21 2.45 -24.77
N TYR A 211 0.24 3.77 -24.69
CA TYR A 211 0.19 4.50 -23.42
C TYR A 211 -1.05 5.37 -23.26
N ASN A 212 -1.87 5.52 -24.29
CA ASN A 212 -3.12 6.27 -24.21
C ASN A 212 -4.26 5.38 -23.72
N HIS A 213 -5.02 5.86 -22.74
CA HIS A 213 -5.99 5.03 -22.02
C HIS A 213 -5.38 3.82 -21.34
N ASP A 214 -4.14 3.96 -20.87
CA ASP A 214 -3.39 2.90 -20.21
C ASP A 214 -3.84 2.70 -18.76
N ILE A 215 -4.99 2.03 -18.63
CA ILE A 215 -5.67 1.74 -17.36
C ILE A 215 -6.50 0.47 -17.52
N ALA A 216 -6.44 -0.39 -16.50
CA ALA A 216 -7.21 -1.61 -16.43
C ALA A 216 -7.69 -1.89 -15.00
N LEU A 217 -8.80 -2.62 -14.89
CA LEU A 217 -9.33 -3.14 -13.64
C LEU A 217 -9.19 -4.66 -13.60
N LEU A 218 -8.77 -5.18 -12.45
CA LEU A 218 -8.69 -6.61 -12.16
C LEU A 218 -9.79 -6.94 -11.15
N ARG A 219 -10.65 -7.90 -11.48
CA ARG A 219 -11.63 -8.45 -10.54
C ARG A 219 -11.07 -9.71 -9.90
N MET A 220 -11.02 -9.73 -8.57
CA MET A 220 -10.51 -10.87 -7.82
C MET A 220 -11.53 -12.02 -7.82
N GLU A 221 -11.04 -13.26 -7.85
CA GLU A 221 -11.89 -14.46 -7.69
C GLU A 221 -12.44 -14.56 -6.26
N LYS A 222 -11.61 -14.21 -5.28
CA LYS A 222 -11.98 -14.17 -3.86
C LYS A 222 -11.77 -12.75 -3.31
N PRO A 223 -12.62 -12.29 -2.38
CA PRO A 223 -12.43 -10.99 -1.74
C PRO A 223 -11.09 -10.89 -1.00
N ILE A 224 -10.38 -9.78 -1.19
CA ILE A 224 -9.18 -9.40 -0.46
C ILE A 224 -9.53 -9.15 1.00
N VAL A 225 -8.82 -9.83 1.89
CA VAL A 225 -8.95 -9.64 3.35
C VAL A 225 -8.08 -8.48 3.78
N PHE A 226 -8.70 -7.44 4.33
CA PHE A 226 -7.98 -6.28 4.85
C PHE A 226 -7.32 -6.54 6.20
N SER A 227 -6.18 -5.88 6.41
CA SER A 227 -5.33 -5.93 7.60
C SER A 227 -4.59 -4.59 7.76
N ASP A 228 -3.73 -4.46 8.76
CA ASP A 228 -2.88 -3.27 8.94
C ASP A 228 -1.89 -3.06 7.76
N TYR A 229 -1.64 -4.10 6.96
CA TYR A 229 -0.74 -4.07 5.81
C TYR A 229 -1.48 -4.08 4.46
N VAL A 230 -2.80 -4.25 4.47
CA VAL A 230 -3.63 -4.43 3.28
C VAL A 230 -4.90 -3.59 3.41
N VAL A 231 -4.92 -2.42 2.77
CA VAL A 231 -6.01 -1.44 2.87
C VAL A 231 -6.21 -0.75 1.53
N PRO A 232 -7.45 -0.46 1.08
CA PRO A 232 -7.68 0.20 -0.20
C PRO A 232 -7.25 1.68 -0.19
N ILE A 233 -6.86 2.18 -1.37
CA ILE A 233 -6.63 3.61 -1.63
C ILE A 233 -7.95 4.33 -1.93
N CYS A 234 -8.07 5.60 -1.55
CA CYS A 234 -9.26 6.40 -1.85
C CYS A 234 -9.28 6.85 -3.33
N LEU A 235 -10.48 6.87 -3.91
CA LEU A 235 -10.77 7.56 -5.16
C LEU A 235 -11.53 8.86 -4.89
N GLY A 236 -11.14 9.94 -5.57
CA GLY A 236 -11.80 11.23 -5.47
C GLY A 236 -12.56 11.59 -6.75
N PRO A 237 -13.68 12.34 -6.65
CA PRO A 237 -14.36 12.90 -7.81
C PRO A 237 -13.41 13.72 -8.69
N LYS A 238 -13.72 13.81 -9.98
CA LYS A 238 -12.87 14.47 -10.98
C LYS A 238 -12.34 15.84 -10.52
N GLU A 239 -13.20 16.78 -10.14
CA GLU A 239 -12.77 18.14 -9.79
C GLU A 239 -11.86 18.18 -8.56
N PHE A 240 -12.18 17.38 -7.54
CA PHE A 240 -11.37 17.24 -6.34
C PHE A 240 -9.98 16.67 -6.67
N THR A 241 -9.93 15.56 -7.40
CA THR A 241 -8.68 14.88 -7.78
C THR A 241 -7.82 15.77 -8.68
N GLU A 242 -8.43 16.54 -9.59
CA GLU A 242 -7.70 17.49 -10.44
C GLU A 242 -7.09 18.65 -9.66
N ASN A 243 -7.79 19.15 -8.63
CA ASN A 243 -7.27 20.18 -7.74
C ASN A 243 -6.13 19.62 -6.89
N LEU A 244 -6.37 18.48 -6.23
CA LEU A 244 -5.40 17.82 -5.36
C LEU A 244 -4.10 17.50 -6.11
N LEU A 245 -4.18 16.97 -7.32
CA LEU A 245 -3.02 16.66 -8.15
C LEU A 245 -2.14 17.89 -8.41
N GLN A 246 -2.73 19.07 -8.55
CA GLN A 246 -2.01 20.31 -8.86
C GLN A 246 -1.52 21.05 -7.61
N THR A 247 -2.21 20.91 -6.47
CA THR A 247 -1.93 21.70 -5.27
C THR A 247 -1.23 20.92 -4.16
N SER A 248 -1.22 19.58 -4.21
CA SER A 248 -0.57 18.78 -3.18
C SER A 248 0.95 18.95 -3.22
N SER A 249 1.52 19.29 -2.06
CA SER A 249 2.98 19.21 -1.83
C SER A 249 3.48 17.79 -1.57
N HIS A 250 2.57 16.85 -1.30
CA HIS A 250 2.87 15.46 -0.96
C HIS A 250 2.22 14.54 -1.99
N SER A 251 2.96 14.27 -3.06
CA SER A 251 2.61 13.27 -4.05
C SER A 251 3.71 12.22 -4.13
N VAL A 252 3.33 10.95 -4.03
CA VAL A 252 4.24 9.83 -3.86
C VAL A 252 3.99 8.80 -4.95
N VAL A 253 5.09 8.25 -5.47
CA VAL A 253 5.09 7.07 -6.32
C VAL A 253 5.82 5.95 -5.61
N SER A 254 5.31 4.73 -5.69
CA SER A 254 5.90 3.57 -5.03
C SER A 254 5.90 2.32 -5.91
N GLY A 255 6.89 1.46 -5.66
CA GLY A 255 7.04 0.19 -6.34
C GLY A 255 8.38 -0.49 -6.06
N TRP A 256 8.58 -1.64 -6.70
CA TRP A 256 9.80 -2.45 -6.65
C TRP A 256 10.66 -2.30 -7.91
N GLY A 257 10.35 -1.30 -8.74
CA GLY A 257 11.07 -1.03 -9.96
C GLY A 257 12.54 -0.71 -9.73
N ARG A 258 13.25 -0.55 -10.85
CA ARG A 258 14.68 -0.31 -10.89
C ARG A 258 15.02 0.95 -10.14
N ILE A 259 16.05 0.86 -9.31
CA ILE A 259 16.52 1.99 -8.50
C ILE A 259 17.31 3.05 -9.29
N ARG A 260 17.61 2.78 -10.56
CA ARG A 260 18.31 3.65 -11.51
C ARG A 260 18.05 3.15 -12.93
N PHE A 261 18.23 4.01 -13.92
CA PHE A 261 18.17 3.59 -15.33
C PHE A 261 19.13 2.41 -15.59
N GLU A 262 18.63 1.33 -16.18
CA GLU A 262 19.36 0.05 -16.39
C GLU A 262 19.92 -0.62 -15.12
N GLY A 263 19.44 -0.23 -13.94
CA GLY A 263 19.81 -0.83 -12.65
C GLY A 263 19.06 -2.12 -12.31
N ALA A 264 19.46 -2.74 -11.21
CA ALA A 264 18.70 -3.83 -10.62
C ALA A 264 17.40 -3.31 -10.00
N GLU A 265 16.37 -4.16 -9.98
CA GLU A 265 15.14 -3.96 -9.21
C GLU A 265 15.44 -3.95 -7.71
N SER A 266 14.63 -3.20 -6.96
CA SER A 266 14.76 -3.18 -5.51
C SER A 266 14.05 -4.39 -4.92
N PRO A 267 14.70 -5.18 -4.05
CA PRO A 267 13.98 -6.23 -3.34
C PRO A 267 12.97 -5.67 -2.35
N VAL A 268 13.23 -4.47 -1.81
CA VAL A 268 12.39 -3.80 -0.82
C VAL A 268 11.58 -2.69 -1.48
N LEU A 269 10.30 -2.56 -1.12
CA LEU A 269 9.40 -1.52 -1.63
C LEU A 269 10.02 -0.13 -1.42
N GLN A 270 10.07 0.67 -2.49
CA GLN A 270 10.59 2.02 -2.46
C GLN A 270 9.47 3.03 -2.71
N LYS A 271 9.70 4.27 -2.26
CA LYS A 271 8.85 5.42 -2.56
C LYS A 271 9.69 6.64 -2.92
N VAL A 272 9.12 7.52 -3.74
CA VAL A 272 9.72 8.82 -4.06
C VAL A 272 8.63 9.88 -4.12
N GLU A 273 8.92 11.05 -3.56
CA GLU A 273 8.05 12.21 -3.71
C GLU A 273 8.31 12.87 -5.05
N VAL A 274 7.27 13.10 -5.85
CA VAL A 274 7.36 13.70 -7.18
C VAL A 274 6.36 14.85 -7.32
N PRO A 275 6.79 16.05 -7.73
CA PRO A 275 5.87 17.17 -7.92
C PRO A 275 5.12 17.02 -9.25
N TYR A 276 3.92 17.56 -9.31
CA TYR A 276 3.19 17.72 -10.57
C TYR A 276 3.93 18.70 -11.50
N VAL A 277 3.99 18.37 -12.78
CA VAL A 277 4.62 19.20 -13.81
C VAL A 277 3.56 19.86 -14.66
N ASP A 278 3.74 21.15 -14.95
CA ASP A 278 2.80 21.87 -15.81
C ASP A 278 2.65 21.20 -17.18
N ARG A 279 1.44 21.29 -17.74
CA ARG A 279 1.10 20.62 -18.99
C ARG A 279 1.94 21.10 -20.16
N LYS A 280 2.37 22.36 -20.17
CA LYS A 280 3.27 22.90 -21.21
C LYS A 280 4.63 22.23 -21.10
N ASP A 281 5.25 22.27 -19.92
CA ASP A 281 6.59 21.73 -19.70
C ASP A 281 6.64 20.22 -19.94
N CYS A 282 5.61 19.50 -19.48
CA CYS A 282 5.43 18.07 -19.74
C CYS A 282 5.42 17.73 -21.24
N LYS A 283 4.75 18.54 -22.07
CA LYS A 283 4.73 18.33 -23.52
C LYS A 283 6.06 18.69 -24.16
N ASP A 284 6.64 19.82 -23.75
CA ASP A 284 7.89 20.32 -24.31
C ASP A 284 9.06 19.37 -23.97
N SER A 285 8.95 18.66 -22.83
CA SER A 285 9.93 17.66 -22.40
C SER A 285 9.88 16.33 -23.15
N SER A 286 8.84 16.01 -23.93
CA SER A 286 8.71 14.67 -24.54
C SER A 286 8.69 14.73 -26.06
N SER A 287 9.36 13.76 -26.71
CA SER A 287 9.23 13.55 -28.16
C SER A 287 7.91 12.89 -28.54
N GLU A 288 7.26 12.23 -27.57
CA GLU A 288 5.99 11.53 -27.77
C GLU A 288 4.78 12.41 -27.42
N ARG A 289 3.64 12.09 -28.01
CA ARG A 289 2.42 12.90 -27.84
C ARG A 289 1.78 12.70 -26.46
N ILE A 290 1.93 13.69 -25.57
CA ILE A 290 1.22 13.72 -24.28
C ILE A 290 -0.26 14.12 -24.46
N THR A 291 -1.17 13.17 -24.22
CA THR A 291 -2.62 13.40 -24.37
C THR A 291 -3.23 14.08 -23.14
N ARG A 292 -4.54 14.37 -23.17
CA ARG A 292 -5.26 14.94 -22.01
C ARG A 292 -5.57 13.92 -20.91
N PHE A 293 -5.32 12.65 -21.19
CA PHE A 293 -5.53 11.52 -20.30
C PHE A 293 -4.27 11.12 -19.54
N MET A 294 -3.21 11.89 -19.72
CA MET A 294 -1.89 11.72 -19.11
C MET A 294 -1.53 13.01 -18.36
N PHE A 295 -0.62 12.89 -17.40
CA PHE A 295 0.12 13.99 -16.80
C PHE A 295 1.56 13.58 -16.52
N CYS A 296 2.44 14.57 -16.31
CA CYS A 296 3.82 14.32 -15.89
C CYS A 296 4.00 14.66 -14.42
N ALA A 297 4.86 13.92 -13.73
CA ALA A 297 5.35 14.27 -12.41
C ALA A 297 6.84 13.91 -12.29
N GLY A 298 7.58 14.70 -11.54
CA GLY A 298 9.02 14.54 -11.35
C GLY A 298 9.76 15.87 -11.37
N TYR A 299 11.07 15.81 -11.21
CA TYR A 299 11.93 16.99 -11.17
C TYR A 299 12.67 17.14 -12.50
N ALA A 300 12.84 18.37 -12.98
CA ALA A 300 13.58 18.65 -14.21
C ALA A 300 15.09 18.34 -14.09
N THR A 301 15.65 18.67 -12.93
CA THR A 301 17.11 18.67 -12.68
C THR A 301 17.52 17.76 -11.53
N GLU A 302 16.61 17.41 -10.63
CA GLU A 302 16.92 16.41 -9.61
C GLU A 302 16.91 15.04 -10.25
N ARG A 303 17.90 14.24 -9.87
CA ARG A 303 17.95 12.82 -10.18
C ARG A 303 16.90 12.10 -9.32
N LYS A 304 15.61 12.42 -9.50
CA LYS A 304 14.47 11.84 -8.80
C LYS A 304 13.33 11.53 -9.74
N ASP A 305 13.07 10.23 -9.96
CA ASP A 305 12.07 9.78 -10.91
C ASP A 305 11.64 8.32 -10.66
N SER A 306 10.42 8.00 -11.11
CA SER A 306 9.94 6.61 -11.25
C SER A 306 10.73 5.87 -12.33
N CYS A 307 10.92 4.55 -12.21
CA CYS A 307 11.69 3.79 -13.20
C CYS A 307 10.99 2.50 -13.64
N GLN A 308 11.64 1.76 -14.55
CA GLN A 308 11.11 0.49 -15.08
C GLN A 308 10.83 -0.50 -13.95
N GLY A 309 9.66 -1.16 -13.97
CA GLY A 309 9.22 -2.10 -12.94
C GLY A 309 8.21 -1.52 -11.94
N ASP A 310 7.99 -0.19 -11.95
CA ASP A 310 6.89 0.45 -11.21
C ASP A 310 5.59 0.55 -12.02
N SER A 311 5.61 0.13 -13.30
CA SER A 311 4.47 0.18 -14.22
C SER A 311 3.19 -0.36 -13.61
N GLY A 312 2.09 0.39 -13.73
CA GLY A 312 0.81 0.04 -13.11
C GLY A 312 0.70 0.38 -11.62
N GLY A 313 1.80 0.73 -10.96
CA GLY A 313 1.84 1.16 -9.58
C GLY A 313 1.17 2.52 -9.34
N PRO A 314 0.93 2.87 -8.06
CA PRO A 314 0.23 4.09 -7.70
C PRO A 314 1.10 5.34 -7.86
N HIS A 315 0.47 6.41 -8.35
CA HIS A 315 0.81 7.78 -7.96
C HIS A 315 -0.29 8.28 -7.02
N THR A 316 0.05 8.58 -5.78
CA THR A 316 -0.90 9.06 -4.76
C THR A 316 -0.62 10.49 -4.38
N SER A 317 -1.66 11.20 -3.94
CA SER A 317 -1.53 12.54 -3.36
C SER A 317 -2.30 12.61 -2.05
N GLN A 318 -1.76 13.33 -1.07
CA GLN A 318 -2.34 13.41 0.27
C GLN A 318 -3.20 14.68 0.46
N GLN A 319 -4.39 14.51 1.01
CA GLN A 319 -5.24 15.60 1.51
C GLN A 319 -5.57 15.32 2.98
N GLY A 320 -5.09 16.17 3.89
CA GLY A 320 -5.23 15.91 5.33
C GLY A 320 -4.51 14.61 5.71
N ASN A 321 -5.22 13.68 6.35
CA ASN A 321 -4.66 12.39 6.74
C ASN A 321 -5.01 11.26 5.76
N THR A 322 -5.55 11.60 4.59
CA THR A 322 -6.05 10.64 3.62
C THR A 322 -5.29 10.71 2.31
N TRP A 323 -4.91 9.54 1.80
CA TRP A 323 -4.26 9.37 0.51
C TRP A 323 -5.29 9.04 -0.57
N PHE A 324 -5.15 9.70 -1.72
CA PHE A 324 -5.99 9.49 -2.88
C PHE A 324 -5.14 9.04 -4.08
N LEU A 325 -5.67 8.12 -4.87
CA LEU A 325 -5.05 7.72 -6.13
C LEU A 325 -5.28 8.82 -7.18
N THR A 326 -4.22 9.48 -7.58
CA THR A 326 -4.25 10.58 -8.55
C THR A 326 -3.68 10.17 -9.91
N GLY A 327 -2.83 9.14 -9.95
CA GLY A 327 -2.29 8.59 -11.18
C GLY A 327 -1.92 7.11 -11.11
N ILE A 328 -1.61 6.55 -12.28
CA ILE A 328 -1.08 5.19 -12.44
C ILE A 328 0.22 5.31 -13.25
N VAL A 329 1.31 4.71 -12.79
CA VAL A 329 2.59 4.70 -13.51
C VAL A 329 2.38 4.04 -14.87
N SER A 330 2.70 4.76 -15.97
CA SER A 330 2.45 4.28 -17.33
C SER A 330 3.76 4.08 -18.10
N TRP A 331 4.53 5.15 -18.33
CA TRP A 331 5.79 5.08 -19.07
C TRP A 331 6.70 6.28 -18.80
N GLY A 332 7.92 6.22 -19.33
CA GLY A 332 8.89 7.32 -19.33
C GLY A 332 9.98 7.05 -20.37
N GLU A 333 10.55 8.09 -20.97
CA GLU A 333 11.58 7.92 -22.00
C GLU A 333 12.88 7.34 -21.44
N LYS A 334 13.29 7.80 -20.24
CA LYS A 334 14.42 7.30 -19.44
C LYS A 334 14.19 7.69 -17.98
N CYS A 335 14.55 6.82 -17.05
CA CYS A 335 14.43 7.14 -15.63
C CYS A 335 15.42 8.23 -15.21
N ALA A 336 14.92 9.30 -14.60
CA ALA A 336 15.70 10.40 -14.02
C ALA A 336 16.72 11.03 -14.98
N LYS A 337 16.35 11.09 -16.26
CA LYS A 337 17.12 11.88 -17.24
C LYS A 337 16.75 13.35 -17.08
N GLU A 338 17.76 14.21 -17.15
CA GLU A 338 17.59 15.66 -17.16
C GLU A 338 16.57 16.09 -18.23
N ASP A 339 15.67 16.99 -17.83
CA ASP A 339 14.53 17.49 -18.63
C ASP A 339 13.58 16.39 -19.11
N LYS A 340 13.45 15.28 -18.37
CA LYS A 340 12.45 14.23 -18.59
C LYS A 340 11.70 13.95 -17.30
N TYR A 341 10.43 13.57 -17.44
CA TYR A 341 9.53 13.28 -16.33
C TYR A 341 8.89 11.91 -16.51
N GLY A 342 8.45 11.30 -15.41
CA GLY A 342 7.55 10.16 -15.46
C GLY A 342 6.18 10.56 -16.00
N ILE A 343 5.57 9.70 -16.83
CA ILE A 343 4.23 9.90 -17.40
C ILE A 343 3.26 8.92 -16.75
N TYR A 344 2.15 9.49 -16.28
CA TYR A 344 1.15 8.77 -15.51
C TYR A 344 -0.22 8.89 -16.19
N THR A 345 -1.02 7.83 -16.11
CA THR A 345 -2.43 7.89 -16.48
C THR A 345 -3.18 8.75 -15.48
N ARG A 346 -3.94 9.73 -15.97
CA ARG A 346 -4.64 10.74 -15.15
C ARG A 346 -5.98 10.21 -14.64
N VAL A 347 -5.99 9.63 -13.42
CA VAL A 347 -7.14 8.90 -12.84
C VAL A 347 -8.42 9.72 -12.80
N SER A 348 -8.34 11.03 -12.55
CA SER A 348 -9.48 11.94 -12.56
C SER A 348 -10.30 11.92 -13.85
N ARG A 349 -9.67 11.58 -14.99
CA ARG A 349 -10.33 11.47 -16.31
C ARG A 349 -11.15 10.19 -16.48
N TYR A 350 -10.99 9.23 -15.58
CA TYR A 350 -11.63 7.92 -15.61
C TYR A 350 -12.61 7.71 -14.46
N PHE A 351 -12.86 8.73 -13.63
CA PHE A 351 -13.74 8.60 -12.46
C PHE A 351 -15.12 7.99 -12.80
N GLN A 352 -15.75 8.44 -13.89
CA GLN A 352 -17.04 7.89 -14.35
C GLN A 352 -16.95 6.44 -14.86
N TRP A 353 -15.79 5.99 -15.32
CA TRP A 353 -15.60 4.59 -15.71
C TRP A 353 -15.29 3.69 -14.50
N LEU A 354 -14.69 4.27 -13.45
CA LEU A 354 -14.36 3.60 -12.19
C LEU A 354 -15.53 3.47 -11.21
N THR A 355 -16.62 4.23 -11.42
CA THR A 355 -17.81 4.30 -10.56
C THR A 355 -19.05 3.94 -11.34
#